data_AF-A0A1Y2DFF5-F1
#
_entry.id   AF-A0A1Y2DFF5-F1
#
_cell.length_a   1.000
_cell.length_b   1.000
_cell.length_c   1.000
_cell.angle_alpha   90.00
_cell.angle_beta   90.00
_cell.angle_gamma   90.00
#
_symmetry.space_group_name_H-M   'P 1'
#
loop_
_entity.id
_entity.type
_entity.pdbx_description
1 polymer ?
#
loop_
_entity_poly.entity_id
_entity_poly.type
_entity_poly.pdbx_seq_one_letter_code
_entity_poly.pdbx_strand_id
1 'polypeptide(L)'
;MNKDFCNFNESNIYDSLGKDKVCELIKKNNVNELKSFIEKFDIYLNKYNNNDFDLLIYAIKNNASKEMVNYIIEKTDYKNLDYSIKEKINFFSSPLFIALSLNNFQISDLLLEKGADINAILCNNIDIINEEDVSLYQNPFKYFDMNVNRDCFTRDYSRAINSNVIQYLCETETLCPQNVNYIAKHGFNTNSIRPGIIKQLEKNKKYEYAKLISELINEGDLD
;
A
#
# COMPACT_ATOMS: atom_id res chain seq x y z
N MET A 1 -35.36 -7.69 -13.50
CA MET A 1 -34.83 -7.48 -12.13
C MET A 1 -33.88 -8.61 -11.81
N ASN A 2 -32.60 -8.32 -11.57
CA ASN A 2 -31.64 -9.32 -11.06
C ASN A 2 -32.14 -9.83 -9.70
N LYS A 3 -32.31 -11.15 -9.58
CA LYS A 3 -32.80 -11.81 -8.35
C LYS A 3 -31.84 -11.66 -7.16
N ASP A 4 -30.61 -11.20 -7.40
CA ASP A 4 -29.53 -11.20 -6.41
C ASP A 4 -29.57 -10.04 -5.40
N PHE A 5 -30.40 -9.01 -5.64
CA PHE A 5 -30.48 -7.83 -4.75
C PHE A 5 -31.74 -7.78 -3.88
N CYS A 6 -32.58 -8.81 -3.91
CA CYS A 6 -33.86 -8.84 -3.17
C CYS A 6 -33.69 -8.95 -1.64
N ASN A 7 -32.48 -9.27 -1.17
CA ASN A 7 -32.18 -9.46 0.26
C ASN A 7 -31.51 -8.25 0.93
N PHE A 8 -31.27 -7.16 0.20
CA PHE A 8 -30.71 -5.93 0.74
C PHE A 8 -31.81 -4.88 0.98
N ASN A 9 -31.92 -4.41 2.22
CA ASN A 9 -32.67 -3.23 2.62
C ASN A 9 -31.69 -2.10 3.00
N GLU A 10 -32.18 -0.86 3.10
CA GLU A 10 -31.33 0.31 3.37
C GLU A 10 -30.45 0.18 4.63
N SER A 11 -30.88 -0.58 5.63
CA SER A 11 -30.15 -0.79 6.88
C SER A 11 -28.92 -1.68 6.75
N ASN A 12 -28.91 -2.66 5.84
CA ASN A 12 -27.86 -3.70 5.75
C ASN A 12 -26.82 -3.39 4.65
N ILE A 13 -26.86 -2.19 4.07
CA ILE A 13 -25.96 -1.79 2.98
C ILE A 13 -24.65 -1.24 3.54
N TYR A 14 -24.68 -0.61 4.71
CA TYR A 14 -23.51 0.02 5.32
C TYR A 14 -22.91 -0.80 6.47
N ASP A 15 -23.40 -2.02 6.69
CA ASP A 15 -22.84 -2.98 7.64
C ASP A 15 -21.87 -3.96 6.95
N SER A 16 -21.53 -5.06 7.63
CA SER A 16 -20.66 -6.11 7.09
C SER A 16 -21.22 -6.75 5.81
N LEU A 17 -22.54 -6.88 5.66
CA LEU A 17 -23.16 -7.57 4.53
C LEU A 17 -22.95 -6.79 3.22
N GLY A 18 -23.16 -5.47 3.25
CA GLY A 18 -22.89 -4.61 2.09
C GLY A 18 -21.41 -4.58 1.72
N LYS A 19 -20.52 -4.49 2.72
CA LYS A 19 -19.07 -4.58 2.52
C LYS A 19 -18.67 -5.91 1.87
N ASP A 20 -19.21 -7.02 2.37
CA ASP A 20 -18.93 -8.37 1.87
C ASP A 20 -19.39 -8.53 0.42
N LYS A 21 -20.58 -8.00 0.07
CA LYS A 21 -21.07 -8.02 -1.32
C LYS A 21 -20.18 -7.21 -2.25
N VAL A 22 -19.79 -5.98 -1.87
CA VAL A 22 -18.87 -5.17 -2.67
C VAL A 22 -17.54 -5.90 -2.87
N CYS A 23 -17.00 -6.47 -1.80
CA CYS A 23 -15.77 -7.26 -1.82
C CYS A 23 -15.87 -8.50 -2.73
N GLU A 24 -17.00 -9.21 -2.71
CA GLU A 24 -17.29 -10.35 -3.59
C GLU A 24 -17.29 -9.93 -5.06
N LEU A 25 -17.97 -8.82 -5.39
CA LEU A 25 -18.05 -8.30 -6.76
C LEU A 25 -16.68 -7.86 -7.28
N ILE A 26 -15.86 -7.25 -6.42
CA ILE A 26 -14.47 -6.89 -6.72
C ILE A 26 -13.64 -8.14 -7.01
N LYS A 27 -13.69 -9.15 -6.13
CA LYS A 27 -12.97 -10.42 -6.30
C LYS A 27 -13.34 -11.17 -7.58
N LYS A 28 -14.63 -11.15 -7.95
CA LYS A 28 -15.13 -11.73 -9.20
C LYS A 28 -14.87 -10.84 -10.42
N ASN A 29 -14.31 -9.65 -10.22
CA ASN A 29 -14.10 -8.63 -11.23
C ASN A 29 -15.39 -8.27 -12.01
N ASN A 30 -16.56 -8.32 -11.35
CA ASN A 30 -17.86 -8.03 -11.96
C ASN A 30 -18.18 -6.53 -11.90
N VAL A 31 -17.52 -5.74 -12.74
CA VAL A 31 -17.62 -4.26 -12.74
C VAL A 31 -19.06 -3.78 -12.97
N ASN A 32 -19.80 -4.44 -13.87
CA ASN A 32 -21.17 -4.03 -14.22
C ASN A 32 -22.15 -4.26 -13.07
N GLU A 33 -22.03 -5.39 -12.37
CA GLU A 33 -22.87 -5.67 -11.21
C GLU A 33 -22.50 -4.76 -10.03
N LEU A 34 -21.22 -4.41 -9.85
CA LEU A 34 -20.80 -3.43 -8.85
C LEU A 34 -21.38 -2.04 -9.13
N LYS A 35 -21.29 -1.56 -10.38
CA LYS A 35 -21.91 -0.30 -10.83
C LYS A 35 -23.42 -0.30 -10.52
N SER A 36 -24.10 -1.35 -10.95
CA SER A 36 -25.54 -1.51 -10.72
C SER A 36 -25.92 -1.54 -9.23
N PHE A 37 -25.10 -2.19 -8.40
CA PHE A 37 -25.30 -2.26 -6.95
C PHE A 37 -25.15 -0.88 -6.30
N ILE A 38 -24.06 -0.16 -6.64
CA ILE A 38 -23.79 1.17 -6.10
C ILE A 38 -24.87 2.17 -6.51
N GLU A 39 -25.26 2.19 -7.80
CA GLU A 39 -26.28 3.11 -8.31
C GLU A 39 -27.67 2.84 -7.71
N LYS A 40 -28.03 1.56 -7.57
CA LYS A 40 -29.34 1.18 -7.00
C LYS A 40 -29.50 1.65 -5.55
N PHE A 41 -28.41 1.69 -4.80
CA PHE A 41 -28.42 1.88 -3.36
C PHE A 41 -27.75 3.19 -2.90
N ASP A 42 -27.35 4.04 -3.84
CA ASP A 42 -26.65 5.32 -3.61
C ASP A 42 -25.45 5.17 -2.65
N ILE A 43 -24.61 4.17 -2.91
CA ILE A 43 -23.52 3.78 -2.02
C ILE A 43 -22.28 4.65 -2.23
N TYR A 44 -21.79 5.25 -1.15
CA TYR A 44 -20.48 5.88 -1.11
C TYR A 44 -19.41 4.84 -0.73
N LEU A 45 -18.54 4.46 -1.67
CA LEU A 45 -17.56 3.37 -1.46
C LEU A 45 -16.60 3.65 -0.30
N ASN A 46 -16.25 4.91 -0.06
CA ASN A 46 -15.39 5.31 1.05
C ASN A 46 -15.93 4.88 2.44
N LYS A 47 -17.24 4.60 2.57
CA LYS A 47 -17.85 4.13 3.83
C LYS A 47 -17.39 2.75 4.25
N TYR A 48 -16.85 1.94 3.34
CA TYR A 48 -16.33 0.62 3.65
C TYR A 48 -14.85 0.61 4.05
N ASN A 49 -14.16 1.74 3.85
CA ASN A 49 -12.78 1.94 4.27
C ASN A 49 -12.74 2.26 5.77
N ASN A 50 -11.72 1.75 6.45
CA ASN A 50 -11.45 2.01 7.87
C ASN A 50 -9.92 1.99 8.09
N ASN A 51 -9.48 1.95 9.35
CA ASN A 51 -8.05 2.02 9.67
C ASN A 51 -7.23 0.79 9.22
N ASP A 52 -7.86 -0.38 9.07
CA ASP A 52 -7.20 -1.66 8.76
C ASP A 52 -7.62 -2.27 7.41
N PHE A 53 -8.50 -1.60 6.67
CA PHE A 53 -9.03 -2.05 5.40
C PHE A 53 -9.31 -0.86 4.46
N ASP A 54 -8.90 -1.03 3.20
CA ASP A 54 -9.19 -0.09 2.12
C ASP A 54 -9.59 -0.85 0.84
N LEU A 55 -10.66 -0.40 0.19
CA LEU A 55 -11.24 -1.06 -0.98
C LEU A 55 -10.30 -1.07 -2.19
N LEU A 56 -9.57 0.02 -2.43
CA LEU A 56 -8.62 0.10 -3.54
C LEU A 56 -7.48 -0.90 -3.34
N ILE A 57 -6.87 -0.89 -2.15
CA ILE A 57 -5.85 -1.89 -1.77
C ILE A 57 -6.38 -3.32 -1.88
N TYR A 58 -7.60 -3.57 -1.43
CA TYR A 58 -8.25 -4.87 -1.55
C TYR A 58 -8.41 -5.31 -3.01
N ALA A 59 -8.86 -4.42 -3.90
CA ALA A 59 -9.03 -4.71 -5.31
C ALA A 59 -7.70 -5.10 -5.97
N ILE A 60 -6.64 -4.35 -5.68
CA ILE A 60 -5.30 -4.61 -6.22
C ILE A 60 -4.79 -5.98 -5.74
N LYS A 61 -4.92 -6.31 -4.45
CA LYS A 61 -4.49 -7.59 -3.87
C LYS A 61 -5.24 -8.79 -4.45
N ASN A 62 -6.46 -8.59 -4.94
CA ASN A 62 -7.28 -9.64 -5.56
C ASN A 62 -7.19 -9.64 -7.09
N ASN A 63 -6.14 -9.02 -7.68
CA ASN A 63 -5.92 -8.95 -9.12
C ASN A 63 -7.14 -8.42 -9.90
N ALA A 64 -7.85 -7.43 -9.33
CA ALA A 64 -8.92 -6.76 -10.05
C ALA A 64 -8.38 -6.08 -11.33
N SER A 65 -9.21 -6.02 -12.36
CA SER A 65 -8.84 -5.42 -13.65
C SER A 65 -8.58 -3.91 -13.55
N LYS A 66 -7.83 -3.35 -14.52
CA LYS A 66 -7.64 -1.89 -14.66
C LYS A 66 -8.98 -1.14 -14.64
N GLU A 67 -10.03 -1.69 -15.25
CA GLU A 67 -11.37 -1.07 -15.23
C GLU A 67 -11.96 -1.03 -13.81
N MET A 68 -11.91 -2.14 -13.06
CA MET A 68 -12.41 -2.20 -11.69
C MET A 68 -11.66 -1.24 -10.77
N VAL A 69 -10.33 -1.23 -10.87
CA VAL A 69 -9.48 -0.34 -10.06
C VAL A 69 -9.75 1.13 -10.40
N ASN A 70 -9.83 1.48 -11.69
CA ASN A 70 -10.16 2.84 -12.12
C ASN A 70 -11.53 3.29 -11.61
N TYR A 71 -12.53 2.40 -11.69
CA TYR A 71 -13.87 2.69 -11.18
C TYR A 71 -13.89 2.95 -9.68
N ILE A 72 -13.14 2.16 -8.88
CA ILE A 72 -13.03 2.38 -7.42
C ILE A 72 -12.38 3.74 -7.13
N ILE A 73 -11.30 4.09 -7.84
CA ILE A 73 -10.63 5.40 -7.70
C ILE A 73 -11.61 6.55 -8.02
N GLU A 74 -12.40 6.42 -9.09
CA GLU A 74 -13.35 7.47 -9.51
C GLU A 74 -14.57 7.62 -8.60
N LYS A 75 -14.94 6.55 -7.88
CA LYS A 75 -16.11 6.53 -6.98
C LYS A 75 -15.75 6.67 -5.50
N THR A 76 -14.46 6.81 -5.19
CA THR A 76 -13.97 7.00 -3.84
C THR A 76 -13.21 8.31 -3.81
N ASP A 77 -13.63 9.26 -2.97
CA ASP A 77 -13.01 10.59 -2.85
C ASP A 77 -11.65 10.52 -2.12
N TYR A 78 -10.69 9.80 -2.70
CA TYR A 78 -9.31 9.75 -2.22
C TYR A 78 -8.68 11.13 -2.32
N LYS A 79 -8.12 11.63 -1.21
CA LYS A 79 -7.39 12.90 -1.20
C LYS A 79 -6.14 12.85 -2.09
N ASN A 80 -5.45 11.72 -2.07
CA ASN A 80 -4.34 11.34 -2.94
C ASN A 80 -4.21 9.80 -2.93
N LEU A 81 -3.28 9.26 -3.71
CA LEU A 81 -3.00 7.82 -3.78
C LEU A 81 -1.73 7.42 -3.00
N ASP A 82 -1.06 8.39 -2.39
CA ASP A 82 0.19 8.24 -1.63
C ASP A 82 -0.09 8.02 -0.14
N TYR A 83 -1.04 7.14 0.15
CA TYR A 83 -1.40 6.76 1.52
C TYR A 83 -0.97 5.33 1.81
N SER A 84 -1.04 4.98 3.09
CA SER A 84 -0.87 3.61 3.52
C SER A 84 -1.75 3.31 4.72
N ILE A 85 -2.07 2.02 4.88
CA ILE A 85 -2.86 1.50 5.99
C ILE A 85 -2.07 0.41 6.72
N LYS A 86 -2.37 0.23 8.01
CA LYS A 86 -1.86 -0.87 8.83
C LYS A 86 -2.94 -1.96 8.90
N GLU A 87 -2.86 -2.95 8.01
CA GLU A 87 -3.87 -4.03 7.96
C GLU A 87 -3.77 -4.97 9.17
N LYS A 88 -2.56 -5.16 9.72
CA LYS A 88 -2.31 -5.97 10.92
C LYS A 88 -0.96 -5.60 11.53
N ILE A 89 -0.59 -6.27 12.63
CA ILE A 89 0.71 -6.09 13.28
C ILE A 89 1.83 -6.24 12.24
N ASN A 90 2.64 -5.21 12.10
CA ASN A 90 3.81 -5.14 11.21
C ASN A 90 3.51 -5.43 9.73
N PHE A 91 2.28 -5.16 9.26
CA PHE A 91 1.94 -5.28 7.84
C PHE A 91 1.25 -4.02 7.36
N PHE A 92 1.90 -3.35 6.41
CA PHE A 92 1.46 -2.08 5.85
C PHE A 92 1.28 -2.19 4.36
N SER A 93 0.34 -1.42 3.85
CA SER A 93 -0.10 -1.51 2.48
C SER A 93 -0.36 -0.12 1.93
N SER A 94 0.17 0.14 0.73
CA SER A 94 -0.08 1.34 -0.05
C SER A 94 -0.47 0.92 -1.47
N PRO A 95 -1.39 1.63 -2.17
CA PRO A 95 -1.87 1.21 -3.48
C PRO A 95 -0.76 0.93 -4.49
N LEU A 96 0.16 1.89 -4.68
CA LEU A 96 1.24 1.77 -5.66
C LEU A 96 2.24 0.70 -5.24
N PHE A 97 2.60 0.65 -3.96
CA PHE A 97 3.61 -0.29 -3.46
C PHE A 97 3.14 -1.75 -3.60
N ILE A 98 1.85 -2.02 -3.35
CA ILE A 98 1.28 -3.36 -3.58
C ILE A 98 1.23 -3.69 -5.07
N ALA A 99 0.83 -2.75 -5.93
CA ALA A 99 0.81 -2.99 -7.37
C ALA A 99 2.20 -3.38 -7.89
N LEU A 100 3.25 -2.71 -7.40
CA LEU A 100 4.65 -3.00 -7.73
C LEU A 100 5.16 -4.32 -7.12
N SER A 101 4.77 -4.66 -5.89
CA SER A 101 5.15 -5.94 -5.27
C SER A 101 4.53 -7.14 -5.97
N LEU A 102 3.37 -6.94 -6.60
CA LEU A 102 2.70 -7.92 -7.46
C LEU A 102 3.19 -7.90 -8.92
N ASN A 103 4.16 -7.04 -9.26
CA ASN A 103 4.60 -6.78 -10.64
C ASN A 103 3.43 -6.42 -11.59
N ASN A 104 2.36 -5.84 -11.06
CA ASN A 104 1.19 -5.42 -11.83
C ASN A 104 1.42 -4.00 -12.37
N PHE A 105 2.26 -3.93 -13.42
CA PHE A 105 2.64 -2.66 -14.03
C PHE A 105 1.46 -1.96 -14.70
N GLN A 106 0.46 -2.70 -15.20
CA GLN A 106 -0.76 -2.09 -15.76
C GLN A 106 -1.54 -1.27 -14.70
N ILE A 107 -1.63 -1.79 -13.48
CA ILE A 107 -2.25 -1.06 -12.36
C ILE A 107 -1.30 0.02 -11.82
N SER A 108 0.00 -0.23 -11.80
CA SER A 108 0.99 0.78 -11.39
C SER A 108 0.93 2.01 -12.31
N ASP A 109 0.87 1.81 -13.63
CA ASP A 109 0.69 2.86 -14.63
C ASP A 109 -0.61 3.65 -14.36
N LEU A 110 -1.72 2.96 -14.09
CA LEU A 110 -2.98 3.62 -13.75
C LEU A 110 -2.86 4.51 -12.50
N LEU A 111 -2.19 4.02 -11.46
CA LEU A 111 -2.03 4.78 -10.21
C LEU A 111 -1.16 6.01 -10.43
N LEU A 112 -0.06 5.89 -11.18
CA LEU A 112 0.80 7.01 -11.57
C LEU A 112 0.04 8.02 -12.46
N GLU A 113 -0.75 7.54 -13.44
CA GLU A 113 -1.65 8.35 -14.27
C GLU A 113 -2.67 9.15 -13.43
N LYS A 114 -3.11 8.58 -12.30
CA LYS A 114 -4.03 9.21 -11.35
C LYS A 114 -3.33 10.04 -10.27
N GLY A 115 -2.00 10.22 -10.37
CA GLY A 115 -1.23 11.13 -9.54
C GLY A 115 -0.57 10.50 -8.30
N ALA A 116 -0.45 9.17 -8.23
CA ALA A 116 0.44 8.54 -7.27
C ALA A 116 1.91 8.90 -7.58
N ASP A 117 2.71 9.08 -6.54
CA ASP A 117 4.13 9.40 -6.64
C ASP A 117 4.99 8.15 -6.44
N ILE A 118 5.86 7.85 -7.42
CA ILE A 118 6.84 6.75 -7.35
C ILE A 118 7.83 6.93 -6.19
N ASN A 119 8.05 8.18 -5.77
CA ASN A 119 8.94 8.59 -4.70
C ASN A 119 8.22 8.79 -3.35
N ALA A 120 6.93 8.44 -3.27
CA ALA A 120 6.19 8.49 -2.02
C ALA A 120 6.89 7.66 -0.92
N ILE A 121 6.82 8.17 0.31
CA ILE A 121 7.32 7.47 1.49
C ILE A 121 6.12 6.91 2.25
N LEU A 122 6.10 5.59 2.40
CA LEU A 122 5.17 4.92 3.29
C LEU A 122 5.51 5.33 4.73
N CYS A 123 4.59 6.03 5.38
CA CYS A 123 4.70 6.48 6.77
C CYS A 123 3.48 6.00 7.57
N ASN A 124 3.72 5.20 8.61
CA ASN A 124 2.66 4.75 9.52
C ASN A 124 3.12 4.74 10.96
N ASN A 125 2.23 5.19 11.85
CA ASN A 125 2.39 4.96 13.28
C ASN A 125 2.21 3.47 13.58
N ILE A 126 3.15 2.92 14.35
CA ILE A 126 3.12 1.56 14.84
C ILE A 126 2.27 1.52 16.10
N ASP A 127 2.63 2.33 17.10
CA ASP A 127 2.04 2.41 18.43
C ASP A 127 2.59 3.59 19.24
N ILE A 128 2.04 3.76 20.45
CA ILE A 128 2.47 4.70 21.48
C ILE A 128 3.19 3.89 22.57
N ILE A 129 4.32 4.38 23.06
CA ILE A 129 5.17 3.76 24.08
C ILE A 129 5.49 4.77 25.19
N ASN A 130 5.82 4.25 26.37
CA ASN A 130 6.30 5.07 27.49
C ASN A 130 7.79 5.41 27.33
N GLU A 131 8.23 6.49 28.01
CA GLU A 131 9.62 6.94 28.00
C GLU A 131 10.62 5.84 28.43
N GLU A 132 10.25 5.06 29.44
CA GLU A 132 11.07 3.97 29.99
C GLU A 132 11.35 2.85 28.97
N ASP A 133 10.43 2.63 28.03
CA ASP A 133 10.56 1.56 27.05
C ASP A 133 11.35 1.98 25.79
N VAL A 134 11.58 3.29 25.58
CA VAL A 134 12.23 3.83 24.37
C VAL A 134 13.59 3.15 24.10
N SER A 135 14.38 2.91 25.15
CA SER A 135 15.71 2.30 25.05
C SER A 135 15.70 0.78 24.87
N LEU A 136 14.58 0.12 25.17
CA LEU A 136 14.46 -1.34 25.18
C LEU A 136 14.04 -1.90 23.82
N TYR A 137 13.46 -1.07 22.96
CA TYR A 137 12.88 -1.54 21.70
C TYR A 137 13.91 -1.69 20.57
N GLN A 138 13.78 -2.81 19.87
CA GLN A 138 14.46 -3.06 18.61
C GLN A 138 13.49 -2.82 17.44
N ASN A 139 14.02 -2.37 16.30
CA ASN A 139 13.24 -2.26 15.08
C ASN A 139 12.73 -3.64 14.66
N PRO A 140 11.40 -3.88 14.63
CA PRO A 140 10.86 -5.19 14.28
C PRO A 140 10.92 -5.47 12.77
N PHE A 141 11.25 -4.46 11.95
CA PHE A 141 11.37 -4.56 10.50
C PHE A 141 12.81 -4.82 10.08
N LYS A 142 12.98 -5.60 9.01
CA LYS A 142 14.31 -5.91 8.48
C LYS A 142 14.89 -4.74 7.68
N TYR A 143 14.07 -3.96 6.99
CA TYR A 143 14.51 -2.96 6.02
C TYR A 143 13.79 -1.61 6.13
N PHE A 144 12.63 -1.55 6.82
CA PHE A 144 12.01 -0.25 7.12
C PHE A 144 12.84 0.53 8.11
N ASP A 145 12.89 1.84 7.91
CA ASP A 145 13.37 2.75 8.93
C ASP A 145 12.28 2.95 9.97
N MET A 146 12.68 3.07 11.23
CA MET A 146 11.78 3.31 12.35
C MET A 146 12.27 4.53 13.11
N ASN A 147 11.37 5.48 13.30
CA ASN A 147 11.61 6.69 14.06
C ASN A 147 10.78 6.65 15.34
N VAL A 148 11.36 7.16 16.43
CA VAL A 148 10.67 7.40 17.69
C VAL A 148 10.48 8.90 17.83
N ASN A 149 9.23 9.34 17.88
CA ASN A 149 8.86 10.73 18.04
C ASN A 149 8.36 10.96 19.47
N ARG A 150 8.72 12.09 20.06
CA ARG A 150 8.22 12.49 21.38
C ARG A 150 7.10 13.51 21.20
N ASP A 151 5.93 13.23 21.76
CA ASP A 151 4.85 14.21 21.87
C ASP A 151 5.22 15.24 22.94
N CYS A 152 5.35 16.50 22.53
CA CYS A 152 5.75 17.58 23.42
C CYS A 152 4.66 17.98 24.45
N PHE A 153 3.40 17.60 24.23
CA PHE A 153 2.26 17.91 25.08
C PHE A 153 1.94 16.79 26.05
N THR A 154 1.93 15.53 25.59
CA THR A 154 1.54 14.39 26.43
C THR A 154 2.72 13.72 27.13
N ARG A 155 3.96 13.98 26.69
CA ARG A 155 5.18 13.24 27.04
C ARG A 155 5.18 11.78 26.60
N ASP A 156 4.18 11.36 25.82
CA ASP A 156 4.16 10.04 25.22
C ASP A 156 5.15 9.97 24.06
N TYR A 157 5.65 8.78 23.77
CA TYR A 157 6.48 8.52 22.60
C TYR A 157 5.64 7.75 21.59
N SER A 158 5.77 8.06 20.30
CA SER A 158 5.17 7.28 19.23
C SER A 158 6.26 6.70 18.35
N ARG A 159 6.03 5.48 17.89
CA ARG A 159 6.90 4.85 16.89
C ARG A 159 6.22 4.93 15.54
N ALA A 160 6.98 5.31 14.53
CA ALA A 160 6.52 5.33 13.15
C ALA A 160 7.55 4.64 12.25
N ILE A 161 7.07 3.95 11.24
CA ILE A 161 7.93 3.48 10.15
C ILE A 161 8.00 4.51 9.04
N ASN A 162 9.13 4.51 8.32
CA ASN A 162 9.29 5.15 7.03
C ASN A 162 9.90 4.15 6.05
N SER A 163 9.36 4.08 4.84
CA SER A 163 9.87 3.19 3.79
C SER A 163 9.62 3.78 2.41
N ASN A 164 10.66 3.84 1.58
CA ASN A 164 10.48 3.99 0.14
C ASN A 164 10.06 2.64 -0.49
N VAL A 165 9.81 2.65 -1.81
CA VAL A 165 9.38 1.45 -2.53
C VAL A 165 10.43 0.33 -2.55
N ILE A 166 11.73 0.65 -2.60
CA ILE A 166 12.80 -0.35 -2.56
C ILE A 166 12.81 -1.08 -1.21
N GLN A 167 12.74 -0.34 -0.10
CA GLN A 167 12.64 -0.91 1.25
C GLN A 167 11.37 -1.75 1.40
N TYR A 168 10.24 -1.30 0.84
CA TYR A 168 8.99 -2.05 0.79
C TYR A 168 9.17 -3.41 0.12
N LEU A 169 9.69 -3.42 -1.10
CA LEU A 169 9.91 -4.64 -1.88
C LEU A 169 10.91 -5.59 -1.20
N CYS A 170 11.89 -5.05 -0.45
CA CYS A 170 12.80 -5.86 0.36
C CYS A 170 12.08 -6.50 1.56
N GLU A 171 11.26 -5.74 2.28
CA GLU A 171 10.51 -6.21 3.46
C GLU A 171 9.46 -7.26 3.10
N THR A 172 8.76 -7.07 1.98
CA THR A 172 7.76 -8.01 1.48
C THR A 172 8.36 -9.19 0.71
N GLU A 173 9.67 -9.22 0.55
CA GLU A 173 10.41 -10.25 -0.19
C GLU A 173 9.95 -10.42 -1.65
N THR A 174 9.65 -9.29 -2.30
CA THR A 174 9.14 -9.23 -3.69
C THR A 174 10.06 -8.46 -4.64
N LEU A 175 11.20 -7.94 -4.18
CA LEU A 175 12.16 -7.25 -5.05
C LEU A 175 12.66 -8.20 -6.16
N CYS A 176 12.58 -7.76 -7.41
CA CYS A 176 13.02 -8.52 -8.57
C CYS A 176 13.45 -7.60 -9.72
N PRO A 177 14.14 -8.09 -10.76
CA PRO A 177 14.61 -7.24 -11.85
C PRO A 177 13.48 -6.46 -12.53
N GLN A 178 12.29 -7.04 -12.66
CA GLN A 178 11.15 -6.42 -13.33
C GLN A 178 10.68 -5.16 -12.60
N ASN A 179 10.45 -5.22 -11.29
CA ASN A 179 10.00 -4.04 -10.55
C ASN A 179 11.10 -3.00 -10.37
N VAL A 180 12.37 -3.41 -10.20
CA VAL A 180 13.52 -2.48 -10.16
C VAL A 180 13.64 -1.68 -11.46
N ASN A 181 13.58 -2.36 -12.61
CA ASN A 181 13.63 -1.69 -13.91
C ASN A 181 12.42 -0.77 -14.11
N TYR A 182 11.24 -1.20 -13.66
CA TYR A 182 10.03 -0.39 -13.77
C TYR A 182 10.15 0.90 -12.94
N ILE A 183 10.51 0.82 -11.66
CA ILE A 183 10.61 2.03 -10.81
C ILE A 183 11.71 2.98 -11.30
N ALA A 184 12.84 2.45 -11.79
CA ALA A 184 13.93 3.25 -12.37
C ALA A 184 13.43 4.07 -13.56
N LYS A 185 12.75 3.40 -14.51
CA LYS A 185 12.17 4.03 -15.70
C LYS A 185 11.15 5.13 -15.36
N HIS A 186 10.49 5.04 -14.20
CA HIS A 186 9.48 6.01 -13.78
C HIS A 186 10.04 7.13 -12.88
N GLY A 187 11.37 7.28 -12.79
CA GLY A 187 11.98 8.41 -12.10
C GLY A 187 12.12 8.21 -10.59
N PHE A 188 12.34 6.98 -10.16
CA PHE A 188 12.67 6.70 -8.76
C PHE A 188 13.99 7.39 -8.37
N ASN A 189 13.95 8.13 -7.27
CA ASN A 189 15.10 8.84 -6.71
C ASN A 189 15.98 7.88 -5.91
N THR A 190 17.08 7.43 -6.51
CA THR A 190 18.06 6.53 -5.90
C THR A 190 18.71 7.10 -4.64
N ASN A 191 18.80 8.43 -4.50
CA ASN A 191 19.31 9.08 -3.28
C ASN A 191 18.42 8.84 -2.05
N SER A 192 17.17 8.40 -2.24
CA SER A 192 16.30 7.99 -1.14
C SER A 192 16.68 6.63 -0.56
N ILE A 193 17.53 5.85 -1.23
CA ILE A 193 17.98 4.55 -0.75
C ILE A 193 18.99 4.77 0.38
N ARG A 194 18.69 4.20 1.55
CA ARG A 194 19.57 4.28 2.72
C ARG A 194 20.94 3.64 2.44
N PRO A 195 22.08 4.33 2.65
CA PRO A 195 23.41 3.80 2.33
C PRO A 195 23.77 2.46 2.98
N GLY A 196 23.18 2.15 4.15
CA GLY A 196 23.43 0.89 4.87
C GLY A 196 22.64 -0.32 4.37
N ILE A 197 21.69 -0.16 3.44
CA ILE A 197 20.77 -1.24 3.06
C ILE A 197 21.47 -2.42 2.39
N ILE A 198 22.49 -2.18 1.56
CA ILE A 198 23.24 -3.23 0.85
C ILE A 198 23.91 -4.17 1.87
N LYS A 199 24.66 -3.61 2.83
CA LYS A 199 25.32 -4.39 3.90
C LYS A 199 24.30 -5.15 4.76
N GLN A 200 23.13 -4.55 4.99
CA GLN A 200 22.05 -5.18 5.75
C GLN A 200 21.44 -6.37 4.99
N LEU A 201 21.25 -6.25 3.69
CA LEU A 201 20.79 -7.34 2.81
C LEU A 201 21.81 -8.49 2.79
N GLU A 202 23.10 -8.20 2.66
CA GLU A 202 24.17 -9.20 2.72
C GLU A 202 24.19 -9.94 4.06
N LYS A 203 24.07 -9.22 5.19
CA LYS A 203 23.95 -9.82 6.53
C LYS A 203 22.75 -10.76 6.64
N ASN A 204 21.66 -10.43 5.97
CA ASN A 204 20.44 -11.24 5.88
C ASN A 204 20.47 -12.28 4.75
N LYS A 205 21.61 -12.49 4.09
CA LYS A 205 21.82 -13.44 2.98
C LYS A 205 20.93 -13.16 1.75
N LYS A 206 20.52 -11.91 1.54
CA LYS A 206 19.74 -11.44 0.37
C LYS A 206 20.69 -10.84 -0.69
N TYR A 207 21.66 -11.63 -1.15
CA TYR A 207 22.71 -11.17 -2.08
C TYR A 207 22.17 -10.69 -3.43
N GLU A 208 21.15 -11.36 -3.98
CA GLU A 208 20.52 -10.93 -5.25
C GLU A 208 19.87 -9.55 -5.12
N TYR A 209 19.28 -9.23 -3.96
CA TYR A 209 18.68 -7.92 -3.73
C TYR A 209 19.76 -6.85 -3.58
N ALA A 210 20.83 -7.17 -2.85
CA ALA A 210 21.99 -6.29 -2.71
C ALA A 210 22.60 -5.95 -4.08
N LYS A 211 22.71 -6.95 -4.97
CA LYS A 211 23.17 -6.77 -6.35
C LYS A 211 22.25 -5.84 -7.14
N LEU A 212 20.95 -6.13 -7.18
CA LEU A 212 19.97 -5.31 -7.92
C LEU A 212 19.97 -3.84 -7.48
N ILE A 213 20.03 -3.60 -6.16
CA ILE A 213 20.05 -2.24 -5.62
C ILE A 213 21.38 -1.54 -5.92
N SER A 214 22.50 -2.27 -5.90
CA SER A 214 23.81 -1.71 -6.26
C SER A 214 23.84 -1.29 -7.72
N GLU A 215 23.30 -2.13 -8.61
CA GLU A 215 23.18 -1.83 -10.04
C GLU A 215 22.30 -0.58 -10.26
N LEU A 216 21.12 -0.53 -9.62
CA LEU A 216 20.21 0.62 -9.69
C LEU A 216 20.87 1.95 -9.26
N ILE A 217 21.65 1.95 -8.16
CA ILE A 217 22.33 3.16 -7.67
C ILE A 217 23.38 3.62 -8.67
N ASN A 218 24.22 2.70 -9.17
CA ASN A 218 25.28 3.05 -10.11
C ASN A 218 24.76 3.58 -11.45
N GLU A 219 23.60 3.10 -11.91
CA GLU A 219 22.94 3.64 -13.12
C GLU A 219 22.45 5.07 -12.90
N GLY A 220 21.87 5.37 -11.72
CA GLY A 220 21.37 6.71 -11.40
C GLY A 220 22.46 7.78 -11.21
N ASP A 221 23.72 7.39 -10.97
CA ASP A 221 24.86 8.32 -10.88
C ASP A 221 25.41 8.74 -12.26
N LEU A 222 24.94 8.13 -13.36
CA LEU A 222 25.41 8.38 -14.72
C LEU A 222 24.56 9.38 -15.51
N ASP A 223 23.38 9.74 -15.01
CA ASP A 223 22.41 10.69 -15.61
C ASP A 223 22.55 12.11 -15.02
#